data_AF-A0AA40SRT6-F1
#
_entry.id   AF-A0AA40SRT6-F1
#
_cell.length_a   1.000
_cell.length_b   1.000
_cell.length_c   1.000
_cell.angle_alpha   90.00
_cell.angle_beta   90.00
_cell.angle_gamma   90.00
#
_symmetry.space_group_name_H-M   'P 1'
#
loop_
_entity.id
_entity.type
_entity.pdbx_description
1 polymer ?
#
loop_
_entity_poly.entity_id
_entity_poly.type
_entity_poly.pdbx_seq_one_letter_code
_entity_poly.pdbx_strand_id
1 'polypeptide(L)' 'MGDRWADIAVASMSTQWNYGPGWEDALIEAYGVEPDGERLAYYRDLWNAT' A
#
# COMPACT_ATOMS: atom_id res chain seq x y z
N MET A 1 17.02 -6.86 -2.12
CA MET A 1 16.36 -5.81 -2.91
C MET A 1 14.88 -6.15 -2.91
N GLY A 2 14.07 -5.37 -2.20
CA GLY A 2 12.62 -5.59 -2.09
C GLY A 2 11.87 -4.89 -3.20
N ASP A 3 10.71 -5.43 -3.57
CA ASP A 3 9.75 -4.70 -4.40
C ASP A 3 9.21 -3.51 -3.59
N ARG A 4 9.27 -2.31 -4.16
CA ARG A 4 8.75 -1.08 -3.54
C ARG A 4 7.28 -1.21 -3.13
N TRP A 5 6.52 -2.05 -3.83
CA TRP A 5 5.11 -2.28 -3.55
C TRP A 5 4.87 -2.99 -2.22
N ALA A 6 5.84 -3.76 -1.71
CA ALA A 6 5.75 -4.35 -0.38
C ALA A 6 5.71 -3.26 0.70
N ASP A 7 6.59 -2.26 0.60
CA ASP A 7 6.63 -1.13 1.54
C ASP A 7 5.37 -0.23 1.40
N ILE A 8 4.98 0.07 0.16
CA ILE A 8 3.79 0.90 -0.12
C ILE A 8 2.52 0.22 0.39
N ALA A 9 2.37 -1.10 0.24
CA ALA A 9 1.21 -1.83 0.73
C ALA A 9 1.03 -1.72 2.25
N VAL A 10 2.10 -1.90 3.02
CA VAL A 10 2.09 -1.79 4.49
C VAL A 10 1.88 -0.34 4.95
N ALA A 11 2.52 0.62 4.30
CA ALA A 11 2.32 2.05 4.57
C ALA A 11 0.87 2.45 4.31
N SER A 12 0.29 1.98 3.21
CA SER A 12 -1.08 2.23 2.81
C SER A 12 -2.10 1.61 3.80
N MET A 13 -1.88 0.38 4.27
CA MET A 13 -2.69 -0.21 5.36
C MET A 13 -2.63 0.64 6.64
N SER A 14 -1.44 1.15 6.97
CA SER A 14 -1.27 2.03 8.13
C SER A 14 -2.05 3.33 7.99
N THR A 15 -2.16 3.90 6.79
CA THR A 15 -2.98 5.09 6.57
C THR A 15 -4.47 4.82 6.78
N GLN A 16 -4.98 3.65 6.36
CA GLN A 16 -6.35 3.26 6.64
C GLN A 16 -6.64 3.14 8.14
N TRP A 17 -5.73 2.54 8.91
CA TRP A 17 -5.91 2.38 10.35
C TRP A 17 -5.83 3.71 11.13
N ASN A 18 -4.97 4.63 10.71
CA ASN A 18 -4.73 5.89 11.44
C ASN A 18 -5.64 7.04 11.00
N TYR A 19 -6.00 7.11 9.72
CA TYR A 19 -6.70 8.25 9.12
C TYR A 19 -8.04 7.88 8.47
N GLY A 20 -8.39 6.59 8.42
CA GLY A 20 -9.60 6.09 7.77
C GLY A 20 -9.41 5.77 6.28
N PRO A 21 -10.46 5.27 5.60
CA PRO A 21 -10.38 4.89 4.20
C PRO A 21 -10.16 6.10 3.27
N GLY A 22 -9.52 5.89 2.12
CA GLY A 22 -9.34 6.90 1.06
C GLY A 22 -8.00 7.64 1.04
N TRP A 23 -7.09 7.37 1.98
CA TRP A 23 -5.74 7.95 2.00
C TRP A 23 -4.70 7.18 1.16
N GLU A 24 -5.10 6.04 0.63
CA GLU A 24 -4.22 5.10 -0.05
C GLU A 24 -3.68 5.70 -1.36
N ASP A 25 -4.57 6.28 -2.17
CA ASP A 25 -4.22 6.92 -3.44
C ASP A 25 -3.33 8.15 -3.23
N ALA A 26 -3.62 8.95 -2.21
CA ALA A 26 -2.81 10.12 -1.86
C ALA A 26 -1.38 9.73 -1.43
N LEU A 27 -1.22 8.61 -0.72
CA LEU A 27 0.09 8.08 -0.37
C LEU A 27 0.85 7.59 -1.61
N ILE A 28 0.17 6.89 -2.50
CA ILE A 28 0.76 6.37 -3.75
C ILE A 28 1.17 7.53 -4.67
N GLU A 29 0.34 8.56 -4.80
CA GLU A 29 0.63 9.79 -5.53
C GLU A 29 1.84 10.51 -4.94
N ALA A 30 1.96 10.58 -3.60
CA ALA A 30 3.12 11.16 -2.93
C ALA A 30 4.42 10.38 -3.21
N TYR A 31 4.34 9.07 -3.49
CA TYR A 31 5.46 8.26 -3.96
C TYR A 31 5.78 8.48 -5.45
N GLY A 32 4.97 9.25 -6.18
CA GLY A 32 5.17 9.58 -7.59
C GLY A 32 5.01 8.39 -8.53
N VAL A 33 4.21 7.39 -8.13
CA VAL A 33 3.95 6.18 -8.91
C VAL A 33 2.46 6.09 -9.25
N GLU A 34 2.16 5.44 -10.38
CA GLU A 34 0.78 5.14 -10.74
C GLU A 34 0.25 3.99 -9.85
N PRO A 35 -0.99 4.07 -9.33
CA PRO A 35 -1.55 3.02 -8.48
C PRO A 35 -1.62 1.67 -9.19
N ASP A 36 -0.96 0.65 -8.61
CA ASP A 36 -1.04 -0.74 -9.05
C ASP A 36 -1.87 -1.53 -8.02
N GLY A 37 -3.17 -1.60 -8.27
CA GLY A 37 -4.13 -2.27 -7.39
C GLY A 37 -3.86 -3.77 -7.23
N GLU A 38 -3.33 -4.44 -8.26
CA GLU A 38 -3.01 -5.87 -8.19
C GLU A 38 -1.84 -6.14 -7.27
N ARG A 39 -0.75 -5.36 -7.40
CA ARG A 39 0.40 -5.49 -6.50
C ARG A 39 0.06 -5.10 -5.07
N LEU A 40 -0.73 -4.04 -4.88
CA LEU A 40 -1.21 -3.64 -3.56
C LEU A 40 -1.99 -4.77 -2.88
N ALA A 41 -2.94 -5.38 -3.59
CA ALA A 41 -3.70 -6.51 -3.07
C ALA A 41 -2.78 -7.70 -2.76
N TYR A 42 -1.89 -8.06 -3.67
CA TYR A 42 -0.95 -9.17 -3.49
C TYR A 42 -0.08 -9.01 -2.22
N TYR A 43 0.51 -7.84 -2.01
CA TYR A 43 1.38 -7.61 -0.85
C TYR A 43 0.59 -7.46 0.45
N ARG A 44 -0.65 -6.95 0.41
CA ARG A 44 -1.56 -6.93 1.58
C ARG A 44 -1.95 -8.34 2.00
N ASP A 45 -2.29 -9.20 1.05
CA ASP A 45 -2.63 -10.59 1.33
C ASP A 45 -1.42 -11.35 1.88
N LEU A 46 -0.23 -11.12 1.32
CA LEU A 46 1.02 -11.70 1.81
C LEU A 46 1.31 -11.27 3.26
N TRP A 47 1.11 -9.99 3.58
CA TRP A 47 1.29 -9.47 4.93
C TRP A 47 0.28 -10.06 5.92
N ASN A 48 -1.00 -10.17 5.54
CA ASN A 48 -2.04 -10.77 6.40
C ASN A 48 -1.86 -12.29 6.59
N ALA A 49 -1.15 -12.96 5.70
CA ALA A 49 -0.82 -14.38 5.81
C ALA A 49 0.41 -14.66 6.69
N THR A 50 1.07 -13.62 7.21
CA THR A 50 2.26 -13.71 8.06
C THR A 50 1.93 -13.37 9.51
#